data_AF-A0A292YX95-F1
#
_entry.id   AF-A0A292YX95-F1
#
_cell.length_a   1.000
_cell.length_b   1.000
_cell.length_c   1.000
_cell.angle_alpha   90.00
_cell.angle_beta   90.00
_cell.angle_gamma   90.00
#
_symmetry.space_group_name_H-M   'P 1'
#
loop_
_entity.id
_entity.type
_entity.pdbx_description
1 polymer ?
#
loop_
_entity_poly.entity_id
_entity_poly.type
_entity_poly.pdbx_seq_one_letter_code
_entity_poly.pdbx_strand_id
1 'polypeptide(L)' 'MAGPLVRSSYRAGRLYAQTIAARGEELTPTLVHLAAEGAAAQEARSLLTPTGVAR' A
#
# COMPACT_ATOMS: atom_id res chain seq x y z
N MET A 1 -3.87 4.99 2.20
CA MET A 1 -4.05 3.53 1.99
C MET A 1 -4.86 3.00 3.16
N ALA A 2 -6.04 2.45 2.91
CA ALA A 2 -6.90 1.86 3.93
C ALA A 2 -7.20 0.41 3.56
N GLY A 3 -7.06 -0.50 4.52
CA GLY A 3 -7.22 -1.95 4.35
C GLY A 3 -6.79 -2.71 5.60
N PRO A 4 -6.96 -4.05 5.66
CA PRO A 4 -6.46 -4.89 6.75
C PRO A 4 -4.93 -4.92 6.71
N LEU A 5 -4.30 -3.98 7.41
CA LEU A 5 -2.85 -3.91 7.52
C LEU A 5 -2.37 -4.94 8.55
N VAL A 6 -1.46 -5.81 8.13
CA VAL A 6 -0.82 -6.80 9.02
C VAL A 6 0.10 -6.12 10.04
N ARG A 7 0.67 -4.95 9.69
CA ARG A 7 1.57 -4.15 10.54
C ARG A 7 1.57 -2.68 10.13
N SER A 8 1.89 -1.79 11.06
CA SER A 8 1.95 -0.33 10.82
C SER A 8 2.97 0.08 9.75
N SER A 9 4.08 -0.65 9.61
CA SER A 9 5.10 -0.40 8.61
C SER A 9 4.73 -0.91 7.20
N TYR A 10 3.63 -1.63 7.07
CA TYR A 10 3.17 -2.12 5.77
C TYR A 10 2.82 -0.93 4.87
N ARG A 11 3.39 -0.91 3.66
CA ARG A 11 3.27 0.19 2.67
C ARG A 11 3.85 1.54 3.09
N ALA A 12 4.54 1.65 4.23
CA ALA A 12 5.14 2.92 4.67
C ALA A 12 6.07 3.54 3.60
N GLY A 13 6.85 2.71 2.90
CA GLY A 13 7.70 3.16 1.80
C GLY A 13 6.93 3.79 0.64
N ARG A 14 5.81 3.20 0.23
CA ARG A 14 4.95 3.75 -0.83
C ARG A 14 4.25 5.03 -0.37
N LEU A 15 3.80 5.09 0.88
CA LEU A 15 3.19 6.30 1.44
C LEU A 15 4.21 7.45 1.48
N TYR A 16 5.45 7.17 1.84
CA TYR A 16 6.54 8.14 1.77
C TYR A 16 6.76 8.63 0.35
N ALA A 17 6.88 7.72 -0.63
CA ALA A 17 7.03 8.08 -2.05
C ALA A 17 5.88 8.96 -2.57
N GLN A 18 4.63 8.62 -2.22
CA GLN A 18 3.45 9.42 -2.55
C GLN A 18 3.48 10.81 -1.90
N THR A 19 3.96 10.91 -0.66
CA THR A 19 4.05 12.18 0.07
C THR A 19 5.09 13.11 -0.56
N ILE A 20 6.27 12.57 -0.92
CA ILE A 20 7.33 13.31 -1.62
C ILE A 20 6.81 13.84 -2.96
N ALA A 21 6.17 12.97 -3.76
CA ALA A 21 5.55 13.37 -5.03
C ALA A 21 4.46 14.43 -4.84
N ALA A 22 3.60 14.30 -3.82
CA ALA A 22 2.55 15.28 -3.52
C ALA A 22 3.10 16.66 -3.09
N ARG A 23 4.33 16.69 -2.57
CA ARG A 23 5.05 17.93 -2.24
C ARG A 23 5.82 18.53 -3.41
N GLY A 24 5.86 17.85 -4.56
CA GLY A 24 6.67 18.26 -5.71
C GLY A 24 8.17 18.06 -5.50
N GLU A 25 8.55 17.21 -4.54
CA GLU A 25 9.93 16.85 -4.26
C GLU A 25 10.34 15.59 -5.05
N GLU A 26 11.64 15.41 -5.26
CA GLU A 26 12.19 14.20 -5.90
C GLU A 26 12.72 13.22 -4.87
N LEU A 27 12.50 11.92 -5.12
CA LEU A 27 13.11 10.85 -4.33
C LEU A 27 14.62 10.78 -4.63
N THR A 28 15.40 10.51 -3.60
CA THR A 28 16.82 10.20 -3.79
C THR A 28 16.98 8.90 -4.58
N PRO A 29 18.08 8.70 -5.34
CA PRO A 29 18.28 7.53 -6.19
C PRO A 29 18.09 6.19 -5.46
N THR A 30 18.55 6.11 -4.21
CA THR A 30 18.41 4.93 -3.35
C THR A 30 16.96 4.60 -3.01
N LEU A 31 16.05 5.58 -3.04
CA LEU A 31 14.66 5.45 -2.63
C LEU A 31 13.67 5.37 -3.81
N VAL A 32 14.13 5.51 -5.06
CA VAL A 32 13.27 5.41 -6.25
C VAL A 32 12.48 4.10 -6.27
N HIS A 33 13.06 3.00 -5.77
CA HIS A 33 12.40 1.70 -5.67
C HIS A 33 11.11 1.71 -4.82
N LEU A 34 10.93 2.69 -3.92
CA LEU A 34 9.72 2.83 -3.12
C LEU A 34 8.49 3.25 -3.93
N ALA A 35 8.71 3.90 -5.08
CA ALA A 35 7.65 4.25 -6.03
C ALA A 35 7.25 3.06 -6.92
N ALA A 36 8.07 2.00 -7.00
CA ALA A 36 7.80 0.85 -7.84
C ALA A 36 6.54 0.08 -7.40
N GLU A 37 5.81 -0.46 -8.36
CA GLU A 37 4.57 -1.19 -8.10
C GLU A 37 4.79 -2.64 -7.72
N GLY A 38 4.26 -3.05 -6.56
CA GLY A 38 4.35 -4.40 -6.02
C GLY A 38 3.03 -4.84 -5.39
N ALA A 39 2.29 -5.66 -6.14
CA ALA A 39 1.04 -6.39 -5.86
C ALA A 39 0.14 -5.87 -4.73
N ALA A 40 -0.89 -5.11 -5.10
CA ALA A 40 -2.13 -4.93 -4.32
C ALA A 40 -3.08 -6.14 -4.41
N ALA A 41 -2.77 -7.15 -5.25
CA ALA A 41 -3.62 -8.31 -5.48
C ALA A 41 -3.88 -9.14 -4.21
N GLN A 42 -2.92 -9.18 -3.27
CA GLN A 42 -3.08 -9.93 -2.02
C GLN A 42 -4.04 -9.23 -1.03
N GLU A 43 -4.15 -7.89 -1.09
CA GLU A 43 -5.04 -7.09 -0.24
C GLU A 43 -6.51 -7.23 -0.67
N ALA A 44 -6.79 -7.38 -1.97
CA ALA A 44 -8.15 -7.60 -2.45
C ALA A 44 -8.71 -8.96 -1.98
N ARG A 45 -7.87 -9.99 -1.85
CA ARG A 45 -8.30 -11.32 -1.41
C ARG A 45 -8.69 -11.36 0.07
N SER A 46 -8.06 -10.55 0.93
CA SER A 46 -8.41 -10.49 2.36
C SER A 46 -9.72 -9.74 2.62
N LEU A 47 -10.18 -8.91 1.68
CA LEU A 47 -11.50 -8.26 1.72
C LEU A 47 -12.63 -9.18 1.21
N LEU A 48 -12.31 -10.28 0.51
CA LEU A 48 -13.28 -11.22 -0.07
C LEU A 48 -13.70 -12.34 0.90
N THR A 49 -13.70 -12.10 2.22
CA THR A 49 -14.33 -13.04 3.16
C THR A 49 -15.76 -13.30 2.69
N PRO A 50 -16.18 -14.56 2.44
CA PRO A 50 -17.57 -14.84 2.12
C PRO A 50 -18.38 -14.38 3.33
N THR A 51 -19.10 -13.27 3.22
CA THR A 51 -20.15 -12.94 4.17
C THR A 51 -21.20 -14.01 3.98
N GLY A 52 -21.09 -15.09 4.75
CA GLY A 52 -22.14 -16.04 4.96
C GLY A 52 -23.30 -15.27 5.57
N VAL A 53 -24.19 -14.78 4.71
CA VAL A 53 -25.57 -14.49 5.10
C VAL A 53 -26.13 -15.83 5.52
N ALA A 54 -26.11 -16.05 6.84
CA ALA A 54 -26.82 -17.15 7.47
C ALA A 54 -28.26 -17.13 6.96
N ARG A 55 -28.67 -18.19 6.28
CA ARG A 55 -30.07 -18.57 6.15
C ARG A 55 -30.43 -19.46 7.33
#